data_AF-A0A6M4MHU2-F1
#
_entry.id   AF-A0A6M4MHU2-F1
#
_cell.length_a   1.000
_cell.length_b   1.000
_cell.length_c   1.000
_cell.angle_alpha   90.00
_cell.angle_beta   90.00
_cell.angle_gamma   90.00
#
_symmetry.space_group_name_H-M   'P 1'
#
loop_
_entity.id
_entity.type
_entity.pdbx_description
1 polymer ?
#
loop_
_entity_poly.entity_id
_entity_poly.type
_entity_poly.pdbx_seq_one_letter_code
_entity_poly.pdbx_strand_id
1 'polypeptide(L)'
;MNIKSAVLLVTGAAVAFAGATFYTKKTYENTIDHQLAIYKEVPTVKGVTMERTVIEEGFFWVNDEYRISLDPEFFNTMGGTIGSTTSLKFAVNNDCHIFPFYISCDNRFEPSNDKITQEMAQHLQKVPYESNWSLNALTRTIHSSFSVEDAVFEENGADITIHPLHLFSTTDFDLKEVQFELEWEGAMLALPEEKLTWQFSQLATRGEMSRVFGTTFVYSIKTKINNYGFYTPLADIFKGEHLSFSTETVLHNDDTFSVEYALKNALMQTFPPRGPWYSGER
;
A
#
# COMPACT_ATOMS: atom_id res chain seq x y z
N MET A 1 -47.25 9.92 -24.33
CA MET A 1 -47.02 9.86 -22.87
C MET A 1 -47.57 11.14 -22.24
N ASN A 2 -48.45 11.05 -21.25
CA ASN A 2 -49.06 12.24 -20.61
C ASN A 2 -48.01 12.95 -19.73
N ILE A 3 -47.96 14.30 -19.77
CA ILE A 3 -47.04 15.13 -18.96
C ILE A 3 -47.11 14.74 -17.47
N LYS A 4 -48.30 14.41 -16.96
CA LYS A 4 -48.47 13.95 -15.56
C LYS A 4 -47.75 12.63 -15.28
N SER A 5 -47.78 11.68 -16.21
CA SER A 5 -47.06 10.40 -16.09
C SER A 5 -45.55 10.60 -16.20
N ALA A 6 -45.09 11.52 -17.05
CA ALA A 6 -43.68 11.87 -17.15
C ALA A 6 -43.16 12.51 -15.85
N VAL A 7 -43.90 13.46 -15.28
CA VAL A 7 -43.55 14.10 -13.99
C VAL A 7 -43.51 13.07 -12.86
N LEU A 8 -44.51 12.18 -12.76
CA LEU A 8 -44.52 11.14 -11.73
C LEU A 8 -43.35 10.15 -11.85
N LEU A 9 -42.97 9.77 -13.08
CA LEU A 9 -41.82 8.90 -13.31
C LEU A 9 -40.51 9.60 -12.94
N VAL A 10 -40.34 10.88 -13.31
CA VAL A 10 -39.16 11.67 -12.97
C VAL A 10 -39.06 11.88 -11.46
N THR A 11 -40.16 12.24 -10.79
CA THR A 11 -40.19 12.40 -9.33
C THR A 11 -39.95 11.08 -8.61
N GLY A 12 -40.56 9.99 -9.06
CA GLY A 12 -40.34 8.65 -8.50
C GLY A 12 -38.89 8.19 -8.65
N ALA A 13 -38.29 8.41 -9.83
CA ALA A 13 -36.87 8.13 -10.06
C ALA A 13 -35.96 9.00 -9.17
N ALA A 14 -36.28 10.28 -8.99
CA ALA A 14 -35.52 11.17 -8.11
C ALA A 14 -35.55 10.72 -6.64
N VAL A 15 -36.72 10.29 -6.14
CA VAL A 15 -36.85 9.76 -4.77
C VAL A 15 -36.09 8.44 -4.62
N ALA A 16 -36.19 7.53 -5.59
CA ALA A 16 -35.44 6.28 -5.57
C ALA A 16 -33.93 6.51 -5.62
N PHE A 17 -33.48 7.45 -6.46
CA PHE A 17 -32.08 7.86 -6.55
C PHE A 17 -31.58 8.44 -5.23
N ALA A 18 -32.30 9.38 -4.64
CA ALA A 18 -31.95 9.94 -3.33
C ALA A 18 -31.93 8.89 -2.23
N GLY A 19 -32.91 7.98 -2.20
CA GLY A 19 -32.94 6.86 -1.25
C GLY A 19 -31.75 5.92 -1.40
N ALA A 20 -31.36 5.58 -2.63
CA ALA A 20 -30.20 4.75 -2.92
C ALA A 20 -28.88 5.45 -2.54
N THR A 21 -28.73 6.74 -2.84
CA THR A 21 -27.57 7.54 -2.42
C THR A 21 -27.48 7.59 -0.89
N PHE A 22 -28.59 7.85 -0.19
CA PHE A 22 -28.63 7.85 1.27
C PHE A 22 -28.23 6.49 1.87
N TYR A 23 -28.78 5.40 1.32
CA TYR A 23 -28.41 4.04 1.72
C TYR A 23 -26.91 3.78 1.51
N THR A 24 -26.36 4.22 0.39
CA THR A 24 -24.94 4.06 0.05
C THR A 24 -24.04 4.84 1.00
N LYS A 25 -24.39 6.09 1.30
CA LYS A 25 -23.68 6.91 2.29
C LYS A 25 -23.68 6.26 3.68
N LYS A 26 -24.83 5.77 4.14
CA LYS A 26 -24.91 5.08 5.44
C LYS A 26 -24.09 3.79 5.46
N THR A 27 -24.08 3.07 4.35
CA THR A 27 -23.29 1.84 4.19
C THR A 27 -21.79 2.13 4.26
N TYR A 28 -21.34 3.20 3.61
CA TYR A 28 -19.97 3.68 3.69
C TYR A 28 -19.52 4.00 5.11
N GLU A 29 -20.28 4.84 5.81
CA GLU A 29 -19.97 5.23 7.20
C GLU A 29 -19.82 3.98 8.09
N ASN A 30 -20.80 3.08 8.02
CA ASN A 30 -20.80 1.86 8.81
C ASN A 30 -19.64 0.94 8.44
N THR A 31 -19.29 0.86 7.14
CA THR A 31 -18.21 -0.01 6.67
C THR A 31 -16.86 0.50 7.13
N ILE A 32 -16.59 1.80 6.98
CA ILE A 32 -15.34 2.41 7.46
C ILE A 32 -15.19 2.26 8.97
N ASP A 33 -16.24 2.56 9.75
CA ASP A 33 -16.20 2.42 11.20
C ASP A 33 -15.96 0.97 11.62
N HIS A 34 -16.58 0.01 10.91
CA HIS A 34 -16.39 -1.42 11.16
C HIS A 34 -14.97 -1.87 10.84
N GLN A 35 -14.39 -1.44 9.71
CA GLN A 35 -13.03 -1.79 9.31
C GLN A 35 -11.99 -1.20 10.26
N LEU A 36 -12.18 0.05 10.71
CA LEU A 36 -11.32 0.68 11.72
C LEU A 36 -11.39 -0.05 13.07
N ALA A 37 -12.58 -0.56 13.45
CA ALA A 37 -12.73 -1.37 14.65
C ALA A 37 -11.98 -2.70 14.53
N ILE A 38 -12.12 -3.42 13.42
CA ILE A 38 -11.38 -4.66 13.16
C ILE A 38 -9.87 -4.40 13.21
N TYR A 39 -9.38 -3.34 12.55
CA TYR A 39 -7.95 -3.01 12.52
C TYR A 39 -7.35 -2.82 13.94
N LYS A 40 -8.11 -2.21 14.85
CA LYS A 40 -7.72 -2.05 16.26
C LYS A 40 -7.68 -3.35 17.05
N GLU A 41 -8.36 -4.39 16.60
CA GLU A 41 -8.42 -5.70 17.24
C GLU A 41 -7.35 -6.68 16.71
N VAL A 42 -6.68 -6.37 15.60
CA VAL A 42 -5.63 -7.25 15.03
C VAL A 42 -4.34 -7.14 15.86
N PRO A 43 -3.89 -8.22 16.54
CA PRO A 43 -2.81 -8.13 17.54
C PRO A 43 -1.41 -7.85 16.99
N THR A 44 -1.20 -8.06 15.69
CA THR A 44 0.14 -8.04 15.06
C THR A 44 0.61 -6.68 14.60
N VAL A 45 -0.27 -5.68 14.52
CA VAL A 45 0.09 -4.35 14.00
C VAL A 45 0.28 -3.37 15.16
N LYS A 46 1.18 -3.72 16.10
CA LYS A 46 1.52 -2.85 17.23
C LYS A 46 2.22 -1.58 16.73
N GLY A 47 1.89 -0.46 17.35
CA GLY A 47 2.44 0.84 17.00
C GLY A 47 1.88 1.44 15.72
N VAL A 48 0.74 0.98 15.19
CA VAL A 48 0.01 1.70 14.14
C VAL A 48 -1.32 2.18 14.67
N THR A 49 -1.54 3.49 14.60
CA THR A 49 -2.86 4.08 14.90
C THR A 49 -3.40 4.76 13.66
N MET A 50 -4.70 4.60 13.43
CA MET A 50 -5.43 5.25 12.35
C MET A 50 -6.64 5.96 12.93
N GLU A 51 -6.78 7.23 12.61
CA GLU A 51 -7.91 8.06 12.99
C GLU A 51 -8.53 8.66 11.73
N ARG A 52 -9.86 8.71 11.68
CA ARG A 52 -10.61 9.37 10.61
C ARG A 52 -11.32 10.59 11.18
N THR A 53 -11.21 11.71 10.48
CA THR A 53 -11.97 12.94 10.77
C THR A 53 -12.74 13.35 9.52
N VAL A 54 -14.06 13.52 9.62
CA VAL A 54 -14.85 14.09 8.53
C VAL A 54 -14.58 15.59 8.49
N ILE A 55 -13.98 16.10 7.42
CA ILE A 55 -13.69 17.53 7.25
C ILE A 55 -14.97 18.25 6.82
N GLU A 56 -15.60 17.74 5.76
CA GLU A 56 -16.80 18.33 5.18
C GLU A 56 -17.65 17.22 4.54
N GLU A 57 -18.98 17.39 4.50
CA GLU A 57 -19.85 16.41 3.86
C GLU A 57 -21.06 17.04 3.18
N GLY A 58 -21.46 16.42 2.07
CA GLY A 58 -22.68 16.72 1.35
C GLY A 58 -23.56 15.49 1.19
N PHE A 59 -24.60 15.64 0.37
CA PHE A 59 -25.49 14.52 0.04
C PHE A 59 -24.85 13.55 -0.98
N PHE A 60 -24.02 14.07 -1.89
CA PHE A 60 -23.38 13.30 -2.97
C PHE A 60 -21.86 13.20 -2.84
N TRP A 61 -21.31 13.61 -1.70
CA TRP A 61 -19.87 13.61 -1.47
C TRP A 61 -19.56 13.65 0.02
N VAL A 62 -18.35 13.20 0.38
CA VAL A 62 -17.77 13.29 1.71
C VAL A 62 -16.27 13.51 1.58
N ASN A 63 -15.72 14.42 2.36
CA ASN A 63 -14.29 14.68 2.44
C ASN A 63 -13.80 14.32 3.84
N ASP A 64 -12.91 13.34 3.91
CA ASP A 64 -12.35 12.78 5.13
C ASP A 64 -10.84 12.98 5.19
N GLU A 65 -10.31 13.16 6.39
CA GLU A 65 -8.87 13.07 6.67
C GLU A 65 -8.59 11.80 7.46
N TYR A 66 -7.71 10.94 6.92
CA TYR A 66 -7.13 9.82 7.64
C TYR A 66 -5.76 10.21 8.17
N ARG A 67 -5.59 10.17 9.49
CA ARG A 67 -4.30 10.32 10.16
C ARG A 67 -3.76 8.97 10.55
N ILE A 68 -2.62 8.61 10.00
CA ILE A 68 -1.91 7.37 10.29
C ILE A 68 -0.68 7.73 11.11
N SER A 69 -0.51 7.14 12.28
CA SER A 69 0.72 7.26 13.08
C SER A 69 1.40 5.90 13.20
N LEU A 70 2.69 5.86 12.86
CA LEU A 70 3.58 4.72 13.04
C LEU A 70 4.53 5.02 14.19
N ASP A 71 4.26 4.43 15.35
CA ASP A 71 5.09 4.53 16.54
C ASP A 71 6.38 3.70 16.40
N PRO A 72 7.44 4.01 17.18
CA PRO A 72 8.71 3.27 17.13
C PRO A 72 8.56 1.74 17.28
N GLU A 73 7.55 1.27 18.01
CA GLU A 73 7.25 -0.16 18.18
C GLU A 73 6.93 -0.88 16.86
N PHE A 74 6.29 -0.18 15.91
CA PHE A 74 5.99 -0.73 14.58
C PHE A 74 7.27 -1.09 13.82
N PHE A 75 8.24 -0.17 13.79
CA PHE A 75 9.52 -0.37 13.10
C PHE A 75 10.35 -1.50 13.73
N ASN A 76 10.32 -1.60 15.06
CA ASN A 76 10.95 -2.70 15.79
C ASN A 76 10.33 -4.06 15.43
N THR A 77 9.01 -4.11 15.23
CA THR A 77 8.29 -5.34 14.85
C THR A 77 8.61 -5.74 13.40
N MET A 78 8.83 -4.78 12.51
CA MET A 78 9.19 -5.01 11.11
C MET A 78 10.66 -5.41 10.90
N GLY A 79 11.45 -5.58 11.97
CA GLY A 79 12.87 -5.94 11.89
C GLY A 79 13.74 -4.84 11.28
N GLY A 80 13.23 -3.61 11.19
CA GLY A 80 13.96 -2.48 10.64
C GLY A 80 14.95 -1.90 11.65
N THR A 81 16.20 -1.70 11.24
CA THR A 81 17.19 -0.88 11.96
C THR A 81 16.95 0.62 11.83
N ILE A 82 15.87 1.04 11.15
CA ILE A 82 15.43 2.42 11.07
C ILE A 82 14.78 2.77 12.42
N GLY A 83 15.63 2.97 13.43
CA GLY A 83 15.26 3.42 14.75
C GLY A 83 14.81 4.88 14.68
N SER A 84 13.61 5.14 14.17
CA SER A 84 12.96 6.41 14.40
C SER A 84 12.66 6.50 15.91
N THR A 85 13.26 7.46 16.60
CA THR A 85 12.99 7.72 18.02
C THR A 85 11.64 8.43 18.22
N THR A 86 10.99 8.81 17.13
CA THR A 86 9.73 9.56 17.10
C THR A 86 8.69 8.86 16.23
N SER A 87 7.41 8.93 16.62
CA SER A 87 6.32 8.45 15.78
C SER A 87 6.27 9.20 14.45
N LEU A 88 6.20 8.45 13.36
CA LEU A 88 6.01 8.99 12.01
C LEU A 88 4.51 9.20 11.79
N LYS A 89 4.10 10.38 11.35
CA LYS A 89 2.69 10.69 11.11
C LYS A 89 2.46 10.97 9.63
N PHE A 90 1.25 10.67 9.17
CA PHE A 90 0.83 10.88 7.79
C PHE A 90 -0.62 11.34 7.80
N ALA A 91 -0.95 12.29 6.94
CA ALA A 91 -2.32 12.66 6.65
C ALA A 91 -2.64 12.29 5.21
N VAL A 92 -3.79 11.65 5.02
CA VAL A 92 -4.36 11.34 3.72
C VAL A 92 -5.72 12.00 3.66
N ASN A 93 -5.85 13.01 2.80
CA ASN A 93 -7.12 13.59 2.44
C ASN A 93 -7.82 12.63 1.47
N ASN A 94 -9.08 12.32 1.73
CA ASN A 94 -9.89 11.38 0.99
C ASN A 94 -11.16 12.09 0.53
N ASP A 95 -11.24 12.38 -0.78
CA ASP A 95 -12.37 13.06 -1.39
C ASP A 95 -13.25 12.04 -2.13
N CYS A 96 -14.44 11.78 -1.60
CA CYS A 96 -15.35 10.76 -2.08
C CYS A 96 -16.58 11.35 -2.76
N HIS A 97 -16.95 10.79 -3.89
CA HIS A 97 -18.24 11.01 -4.56
C HIS A 97 -19.17 9.82 -4.33
N ILE A 98 -20.42 10.12 -3.96
CA ILE A 98 -21.44 9.16 -3.59
C ILE A 98 -22.50 9.09 -4.70
N PHE A 99 -22.58 7.93 -5.33
CA PHE A 99 -23.58 7.57 -6.31
C PHE A 99 -24.53 6.51 -5.73
N PRO A 100 -25.69 6.27 -6.35
CA PRO A 100 -26.51 5.12 -5.99
C PRO A 100 -25.70 3.84 -6.09
N PHE A 101 -25.57 3.15 -4.95
CA PHE A 101 -24.90 1.87 -4.77
C PHE A 101 -23.39 1.86 -5.01
N TYR A 102 -22.77 3.00 -5.25
CA TYR A 102 -21.36 3.09 -5.60
C TYR A 102 -20.73 4.35 -5.03
N ILE A 103 -19.50 4.24 -4.55
CA ILE A 103 -18.67 5.36 -4.11
C ILE A 103 -17.33 5.25 -4.82
N SER A 104 -16.80 6.39 -5.24
CA SER A 104 -15.44 6.53 -5.74
C SER A 104 -14.76 7.62 -4.93
N CYS A 105 -13.53 7.38 -4.53
CA CYS A 105 -12.76 8.37 -3.81
C CYS A 105 -11.34 8.48 -4.32
N ASP A 106 -10.85 9.72 -4.33
CA ASP A 106 -9.49 10.06 -4.66
C ASP A 106 -8.76 10.42 -3.38
N ASN A 107 -7.59 9.83 -3.17
CA ASN A 107 -6.76 10.05 -1.99
C ASN A 107 -5.56 10.91 -2.34
N ARG A 108 -5.24 11.87 -1.47
CA ARG A 108 -4.07 12.73 -1.59
C ARG A 108 -3.33 12.78 -0.26
N PHE A 109 -2.04 12.46 -0.29
CA PHE A 109 -1.14 12.72 0.81
C PHE A 109 -0.99 14.23 1.00
N GLU A 110 -1.32 14.70 2.20
CA GLU A 110 -1.15 16.09 2.57
C GLU A 110 -0.09 16.21 3.68
N PRO A 111 0.73 17.28 3.66
CA PRO A 111 1.63 17.57 4.75
C PRO A 111 0.84 17.81 6.05
N SER A 112 1.11 16.99 7.07
CA SER A 112 0.69 17.28 8.44
C SER A 112 1.51 18.45 9.02
N ASN A 113 1.10 18.98 10.18
CA ASN A 113 1.75 20.10 10.85
C ASN A 113 3.13 19.79 11.46
N ASP A 114 3.54 18.52 11.51
CA ASP A 114 4.84 18.13 12.02
C ASP A 114 5.92 18.12 10.92
N LYS A 115 7.15 18.46 11.31
CA LYS A 115 8.28 18.71 10.41
C LYS A 115 8.61 17.52 9.50
N ILE A 116 8.54 16.30 10.02
CA ILE A 116 8.89 15.09 9.26
C ILE A 116 7.86 14.84 8.16
N THR A 117 6.57 15.02 8.47
CA THR A 117 5.51 14.87 7.46
C THR A 117 5.59 15.96 6.40
N GLN A 118 6.01 17.18 6.77
CA GLN A 118 6.25 18.25 5.80
C GLN A 118 7.42 17.93 4.86
N GLU A 119 8.54 17.45 5.39
CA GLU A 119 9.70 17.03 4.59
C GLU A 119 9.32 15.90 3.64
N MET A 120 8.65 14.86 4.15
CA MET A 120 8.21 13.74 3.34
C MET A 120 7.14 14.11 2.31
N ALA A 121 6.20 15.02 2.64
CA ALA A 121 5.27 15.55 1.67
C ALA A 121 5.97 16.33 0.56
N GLN A 122 7.06 17.06 0.86
CA GLN A 122 7.87 17.71 -0.17
C GLN A 122 8.57 16.69 -1.09
N HIS A 123 9.00 15.55 -0.56
CA HIS A 123 9.54 14.46 -1.39
C HIS A 123 8.45 13.78 -2.22
N LEU A 124 7.28 13.50 -1.63
CA LEU A 124 6.14 12.88 -2.32
C LEU A 124 5.54 13.80 -3.39
N GLN A 125 5.59 15.12 -3.24
CA GLN A 125 5.17 16.07 -4.29
C GLN A 125 6.00 15.95 -5.57
N LYS A 126 7.22 15.41 -5.49
CA LYS A 126 8.08 15.16 -6.66
C LYS A 126 7.75 13.84 -7.36
N VAL A 127 6.91 13.00 -6.74
CA VAL A 127 6.52 11.69 -7.25
C VAL A 127 5.08 11.79 -7.74
N PRO A 128 4.83 11.69 -9.06
CA PRO A 128 3.46 11.55 -9.55
C PRO A 128 2.89 10.24 -9.04
N TYR A 129 1.81 10.31 -8.27
CA TYR A 129 1.07 9.14 -7.79
C TYR A 129 -0.42 9.34 -7.98
N GLU A 130 -1.14 8.24 -8.14
CA GLU A 130 -2.59 8.19 -8.06
C GLU A 130 -2.98 7.18 -6.98
N SER A 131 -3.94 7.54 -6.13
CA SER A 131 -4.41 6.68 -5.05
C SER A 131 -5.91 6.78 -5.00
N ASN A 132 -6.58 5.70 -5.38
CA ASN A 132 -8.03 5.69 -5.52
C ASN A 132 -8.58 4.51 -4.74
N TRP A 133 -9.80 4.67 -4.24
CA TRP A 133 -10.58 3.53 -3.79
C TRP A 133 -12.04 3.70 -4.14
N SER A 134 -12.74 2.58 -4.23
CA SER A 134 -14.17 2.56 -4.54
C SER A 134 -14.87 1.52 -3.70
N LEU A 135 -16.15 1.76 -3.47
CA LEU A 135 -17.02 0.87 -2.73
C LEU A 135 -18.27 0.60 -3.56
N ASN A 136 -18.66 -0.66 -3.66
CA ASN A 136 -19.90 -1.07 -4.29
C ASN A 136 -20.83 -1.71 -3.24
N ALA A 137 -21.94 -1.04 -2.94
CA ALA A 137 -22.88 -1.45 -1.91
C ALA A 137 -23.72 -2.67 -2.31
N LEU A 138 -23.88 -2.94 -3.61
CA LEU A 138 -24.64 -4.11 -4.10
C LEU A 138 -23.81 -5.39 -4.02
N THR A 139 -22.54 -5.33 -4.40
CA THR A 139 -21.61 -6.47 -4.32
C THR A 139 -20.93 -6.57 -2.96
N ARG A 140 -21.05 -5.53 -2.11
CA ARG A 140 -20.35 -5.39 -0.82
C ARG A 140 -18.83 -5.50 -0.94
N THR A 141 -18.28 -4.94 -2.01
CA THR A 141 -16.84 -4.96 -2.30
C THR A 141 -16.23 -3.58 -2.23
N ILE A 142 -14.99 -3.52 -1.80
CA ILE A 142 -14.10 -2.37 -1.82
C ILE A 142 -12.95 -2.71 -2.76
N HIS A 143 -12.60 -1.77 -3.64
CA HIS A 143 -11.41 -1.85 -4.46
C HIS A 143 -10.51 -0.67 -4.14
N SER A 144 -9.20 -0.90 -4.06
CA SER A 144 -8.22 0.18 -3.98
C SER A 144 -7.13 -0.01 -5.02
N SER A 145 -6.59 1.11 -5.49
CA SER A 145 -5.47 1.16 -6.40
C SER A 145 -4.54 2.27 -5.96
N PHE A 146 -3.25 1.99 -5.93
CA PHE A 146 -2.20 2.98 -5.72
C PHE A 146 -1.18 2.80 -6.83
N SER A 147 -0.90 3.85 -7.59
CA SER A 147 0.13 3.85 -8.62
C SER A 147 1.10 4.98 -8.42
N VAL A 148 2.36 4.72 -8.74
CA VAL A 148 3.46 5.68 -8.77
C VAL A 148 4.07 5.59 -10.16
N GLU A 149 4.28 6.75 -10.78
CA GLU A 149 4.98 6.85 -12.07
C GLU A 149 6.50 6.94 -11.87
N ASP A 150 7.25 6.89 -12.97
CA ASP A 150 8.70 7.11 -12.96
C ASP A 150 9.06 8.44 -12.26
N ALA A 151 9.98 8.36 -11.30
CA ALA A 151 10.53 9.51 -10.59
C ALA A 151 12.06 9.43 -10.49
N VAL A 152 12.72 10.55 -10.76
CA VAL A 152 14.18 10.69 -10.66
C VAL A 152 14.50 11.76 -9.63
N PHE A 153 15.39 11.43 -8.70
CA PHE A 153 15.90 12.32 -7.68
C PHE A 153 17.41 12.42 -7.79
N GLU A 154 17.91 13.65 -7.79
CA GLU A 154 19.34 13.93 -7.68
C GLU A 154 19.62 14.40 -6.25
N GLU A 155 20.36 13.61 -5.48
CA GLU A 155 20.73 13.96 -4.09
C GLU A 155 22.21 13.71 -3.85
N ASN A 156 22.94 14.75 -3.43
CA ASN A 156 24.37 14.67 -3.08
C ASN A 156 25.24 14.01 -4.17
N GLY A 157 24.91 14.26 -5.43
CA GLY A 157 25.60 13.67 -6.58
C GLY A 157 25.21 12.24 -6.88
N ALA A 158 24.24 11.63 -6.19
CA ALA A 158 23.67 10.34 -6.53
C ALA A 158 22.33 10.51 -7.28
N ASP A 159 22.11 9.67 -8.29
CA ASP A 159 20.84 9.63 -9.02
C ASP A 159 20.03 8.42 -8.55
N ILE A 160 18.86 8.69 -7.95
CA ILE A 160 17.90 7.67 -7.54
C ILE A 160 16.75 7.71 -8.55
N THR A 161 16.56 6.61 -9.26
CA THR A 161 15.40 6.39 -10.13
C THR A 161 14.47 5.38 -9.47
N ILE A 162 13.20 5.77 -9.30
CA ILE A 162 12.11 4.88 -8.89
C ILE A 162 11.27 4.64 -10.13
N HIS A 163 11.17 3.38 -10.54
CA HIS A 163 10.33 2.97 -11.66
C HIS A 163 8.89 2.69 -11.21
N PRO A 164 7.94 2.61 -12.16
CA PRO A 164 6.52 2.54 -11.84
C PRO A 164 6.17 1.42 -10.87
N LEU A 165 5.28 1.74 -9.95
CA LEU A 165 4.75 0.82 -8.94
C LEU A 165 3.23 0.87 -9.00
N HIS A 166 2.59 -0.29 -9.04
CA HIS A 166 1.15 -0.45 -8.99
C HIS A 166 0.78 -1.42 -7.87
N LEU A 167 -0.11 -0.99 -6.98
CA LEU A 167 -0.70 -1.80 -5.93
C LEU A 167 -2.21 -1.80 -6.12
N PHE A 168 -2.79 -2.97 -6.25
CA PHE A 168 -4.23 -3.18 -6.29
C PHE A 168 -4.65 -3.98 -5.07
N SER A 169 -5.80 -3.66 -4.50
CA SER A 169 -6.43 -4.55 -3.53
C SER A 169 -7.93 -4.60 -3.70
N THR A 170 -8.52 -5.72 -3.28
CA THR A 170 -9.96 -5.92 -3.25
C THR A 170 -10.34 -6.60 -1.94
N THR A 171 -11.40 -6.14 -1.30
CA THR A 171 -11.90 -6.74 -0.06
C THR A 171 -13.41 -6.59 0.07
N ASP A 172 -14.03 -7.36 0.96
CA ASP A 172 -15.42 -7.16 1.38
C ASP A 172 -15.53 -6.19 2.57
N PHE A 173 -16.76 -5.76 2.88
CA PHE A 173 -17.01 -4.79 3.95
C PHE A 173 -16.66 -5.29 5.35
N ASP A 174 -16.62 -6.61 5.55
CA ASP A 174 -16.35 -7.25 6.83
C ASP A 174 -14.87 -7.71 6.96
N LEU A 175 -14.02 -7.37 5.96
CA LEU A 175 -12.62 -7.80 5.83
C LEU A 175 -12.44 -9.32 5.94
N LYS A 176 -13.41 -10.11 5.45
CA LYS A 176 -13.29 -11.57 5.48
C LYS A 176 -12.31 -12.07 4.45
N GLU A 177 -12.30 -11.45 3.28
CA GLU A 177 -11.39 -11.78 2.19
C GLU A 177 -10.69 -10.50 1.74
N VAL A 178 -9.37 -10.53 1.65
CA VAL A 178 -8.56 -9.46 1.05
C VAL A 178 -7.67 -10.10 -0.01
N GLN A 179 -7.68 -9.55 -1.20
CA GLN A 179 -6.74 -9.87 -2.26
C GLN A 179 -5.91 -8.63 -2.53
N PHE A 180 -4.60 -8.77 -2.70
CA PHE A 180 -3.75 -7.68 -3.15
C PHE A 180 -2.71 -8.15 -4.16
N GLU A 181 -2.35 -7.25 -5.06
CA GLU A 181 -1.34 -7.44 -6.08
C GLU A 181 -0.47 -6.18 -6.13
N LEU A 182 0.84 -6.37 -5.96
CA LEU A 182 1.85 -5.33 -6.07
C LEU A 182 2.76 -5.69 -7.25
N GLU A 183 2.86 -4.79 -8.21
CA GLU A 183 3.80 -4.85 -9.31
C GLU A 183 4.69 -3.61 -9.24
N TRP A 184 6.00 -3.80 -9.13
CA TRP A 184 6.95 -2.70 -9.08
C TRP A 184 8.06 -2.97 -10.08
N GLU A 185 8.22 -2.09 -11.07
CA GLU A 185 9.26 -2.22 -12.10
C GLU A 185 10.67 -2.09 -11.54
N GLY A 186 10.80 -1.45 -10.37
CA GLY A 186 11.98 -1.51 -9.52
C GLY A 186 12.60 -0.15 -9.24
N ALA A 187 13.89 -0.15 -8.91
CA ALA A 187 14.63 1.06 -8.60
C ALA A 187 16.09 0.95 -9.05
N MET A 188 16.69 2.09 -9.30
CA MET A 188 18.10 2.23 -9.61
C MET A 188 18.71 3.33 -8.75
N LEU A 189 19.88 3.06 -8.18
CA LEU A 189 20.72 4.06 -7.54
C LEU A 189 22.05 4.09 -8.30
N ALA A 190 22.39 5.23 -8.89
CA ALA A 190 23.67 5.44 -9.56
C ALA A 190 24.55 6.40 -8.75
N LEU A 191 25.73 5.93 -8.38
CA LEU A 191 26.77 6.69 -7.68
C LEU A 191 27.89 7.05 -8.67
N PRO A 192 27.94 8.29 -9.18
CA PRO A 192 28.87 8.67 -10.24
C PRO A 192 30.34 8.69 -9.80
N GLU A 193 30.63 8.98 -8.53
CA GLU A 193 32.02 8.96 -8.02
C GLU A 193 32.61 7.54 -8.01
N GLU A 194 31.81 6.54 -7.65
CA GLU A 194 32.25 5.15 -7.57
C GLU A 194 31.97 4.35 -8.85
N LYS A 195 31.27 4.95 -9.80
CA LYS A 195 30.68 4.27 -10.96
C LYS A 195 29.95 2.99 -10.54
N LEU A 196 29.24 3.06 -9.42
CA LEU A 196 28.51 1.95 -8.85
C LEU A 196 27.03 2.18 -9.13
N THR A 197 26.37 1.17 -9.68
CA THR A 197 24.93 1.16 -9.87
C THR A 197 24.33 0.03 -9.07
N TRP A 198 23.42 0.34 -8.16
CA TRP A 198 22.52 -0.65 -7.59
C TRP A 198 21.25 -0.67 -8.43
N GLN A 199 20.79 -1.86 -8.78
CA GLN A 199 19.54 -2.03 -9.50
C GLN A 199 18.74 -3.15 -8.86
N PHE A 200 17.46 -2.86 -8.67
CA PHE A 200 16.43 -3.82 -8.33
C PHE A 200 15.40 -3.75 -9.44
N SER A 201 15.07 -4.88 -10.06
CA SER A 201 14.17 -4.91 -11.21
C SER A 201 13.05 -5.91 -11.01
N GLN A 202 11.84 -5.41 -11.20
CA GLN A 202 10.60 -6.18 -11.27
C GLN A 202 10.36 -7.05 -10.03
N LEU A 203 9.60 -6.49 -9.11
CA LEU A 203 8.97 -7.18 -7.99
C LEU A 203 7.50 -7.38 -8.33
N ALA A 204 7.03 -8.62 -8.29
CA ALA A 204 5.61 -8.94 -8.38
C ALA A 204 5.22 -9.72 -7.12
N THR A 205 4.32 -9.17 -6.31
CA THR A 205 3.76 -9.81 -5.12
C THR A 205 2.26 -9.97 -5.28
N ARG A 206 1.75 -11.15 -4.98
CA ARG A 206 0.31 -11.41 -4.83
C ARG A 206 0.07 -11.97 -3.47
N GLY A 207 -0.94 -11.46 -2.79
CA GLY A 207 -1.35 -11.99 -1.51
C GLY A 207 -2.86 -12.11 -1.39
N GLU A 208 -3.25 -13.09 -0.59
CA GLU A 208 -4.63 -13.38 -0.25
C GLU A 208 -4.69 -13.54 1.26
N MET A 209 -5.68 -12.91 1.89
CA MET A 209 -6.00 -13.07 3.29
C MET A 209 -7.45 -13.57 3.39
N SER A 210 -7.68 -14.56 4.24
CA SER A 210 -8.99 -15.09 4.54
C SER A 210 -9.18 -15.19 6.05
N ARG A 211 -10.32 -14.69 6.55
CA ARG A 211 -10.72 -14.79 7.95
C ARG A 211 -11.53 -16.07 8.14
N VAL A 212 -10.95 -17.04 8.85
CA VAL A 212 -11.54 -18.39 8.97
C VAL A 212 -12.51 -18.48 10.15
N PHE A 213 -12.14 -17.93 11.32
CA PHE A 213 -13.00 -17.93 12.51
C PHE A 213 -12.55 -16.89 13.54
N GLY A 214 -13.46 -16.15 14.17
CA GLY A 214 -13.09 -15.15 15.19
C GLY A 214 -12.14 -14.10 14.61
N THR A 215 -10.95 -13.91 15.19
CA THR A 215 -9.86 -13.07 14.66
C THR A 215 -8.74 -13.89 14.00
N THR A 216 -9.02 -15.14 13.62
CA THR A 216 -8.04 -16.02 12.97
C THR A 216 -7.99 -15.71 11.47
N PHE A 217 -6.81 -15.32 11.01
CA PHE A 217 -6.55 -14.97 9.62
C PHE A 217 -5.53 -15.94 9.02
N VAL A 218 -5.78 -16.37 7.79
CA VAL A 218 -4.85 -17.14 6.97
C VAL A 218 -4.39 -16.23 5.85
N TYR A 219 -3.09 -16.07 5.71
CA TYR A 219 -2.45 -15.24 4.69
C TYR A 219 -1.64 -16.15 3.78
N SER A 220 -1.79 -16.01 2.47
CA SER A 220 -0.88 -16.59 1.48
C SER A 220 -0.26 -15.45 0.71
N ILE A 221 1.07 -15.35 0.69
CA ILE A 221 1.80 -14.35 -0.08
C ILE A 221 2.78 -15.07 -0.99
N LYS A 222 2.78 -14.68 -2.27
CA LYS A 222 3.72 -15.15 -3.27
C LYS A 222 4.38 -13.95 -3.90
N THR A 223 5.70 -13.95 -3.89
CA THR A 223 6.47 -12.87 -4.47
C THR A 223 7.55 -13.42 -5.38
N LYS A 224 7.78 -12.68 -6.46
CA LYS A 224 8.83 -12.91 -7.44
C LYS A 224 9.65 -11.65 -7.60
N ILE A 225 10.97 -11.82 -7.63
CA ILE A 225 11.93 -10.77 -7.94
C ILE A 225 12.72 -11.28 -9.15
N ASN A 226 12.71 -10.53 -10.24
CA ASN A 226 13.34 -10.99 -11.48
C ASN A 226 14.85 -10.77 -11.45
N ASN A 227 15.31 -9.58 -11.06
CA ASN A 227 16.72 -9.28 -11.01
C ASN A 227 17.02 -8.30 -9.87
N TYR A 228 18.15 -8.48 -9.21
CA TYR A 228 18.69 -7.52 -8.26
C TYR A 228 20.21 -7.63 -8.24
N GLY A 229 20.90 -6.51 -8.11
CA GLY A 229 22.34 -6.55 -8.18
C GLY A 229 23.05 -5.22 -7.94
N PHE A 230 24.37 -5.33 -7.83
CA PHE A 230 25.32 -4.23 -7.82
C PHE A 230 26.24 -4.37 -9.03
N TYR A 231 26.37 -3.29 -9.77
CA TYR A 231 27.02 -3.24 -11.07
C TYR A 231 28.06 -2.13 -11.09
N THR A 232 29.13 -2.37 -11.82
CA THR A 232 30.05 -1.33 -12.29
C THR A 232 30.06 -1.33 -13.81
N PRO A 233 30.56 -0.27 -14.49
CA PRO A 233 30.72 -0.29 -15.94
C PRO A 233 31.55 -1.45 -16.51
N LEU A 234 32.31 -2.14 -15.66
CA LEU A 234 33.27 -3.17 -16.09
C LEU A 234 32.87 -4.59 -15.68
N ALA A 235 31.98 -4.75 -14.69
CA ALA A 235 31.58 -6.05 -14.17
C ALA A 235 30.33 -5.97 -13.27
N ASP A 236 29.59 -7.09 -13.25
CA ASP A 236 28.61 -7.39 -12.21
C ASP A 236 29.37 -7.74 -10.92
N ILE A 237 29.23 -6.94 -9.87
CA ILE A 237 29.81 -7.26 -8.55
C ILE A 237 28.99 -8.37 -7.90
N PHE A 238 27.68 -8.23 -7.98
CA PHE A 238 26.72 -9.15 -7.42
C PHE A 238 25.45 -9.12 -8.25
N LYS A 239 24.92 -10.29 -8.59
CA LYS A 239 23.68 -10.45 -9.33
C LYS A 239 22.91 -11.64 -8.79
N GLY A 240 21.64 -11.42 -8.50
CA GLY A 240 20.67 -12.47 -8.22
C GLY A 240 19.52 -12.39 -9.20
N GLU A 241 19.10 -13.54 -9.72
CA GLU A 241 18.01 -13.64 -10.68
C GLU A 241 16.93 -14.61 -10.19
N HIS A 242 15.70 -14.31 -10.56
CA HIS A 242 14.53 -15.19 -10.45
C HIS A 242 14.27 -15.73 -9.03
N LEU A 243 14.32 -14.86 -8.02
CA LEU A 243 13.98 -15.21 -6.66
C LEU A 243 12.46 -15.34 -6.52
N SER A 244 11.97 -16.50 -6.07
CA SER A 244 10.56 -16.68 -5.74
C SER A 244 10.38 -17.13 -4.31
N PHE A 245 9.54 -16.43 -3.55
CA PHE A 245 9.15 -16.82 -2.20
C PHE A 245 7.64 -16.99 -2.10
N SER A 246 7.23 -17.99 -1.34
CA SER A 246 5.83 -18.21 -0.97
C SER A 246 5.78 -18.38 0.53
N THR A 247 4.86 -17.68 1.18
CA THR A 247 4.61 -17.82 2.62
C THR A 247 3.13 -18.08 2.84
N GLU A 248 2.82 -19.01 3.71
CA GLU A 248 1.48 -19.20 4.26
C GLU A 248 1.56 -18.99 5.77
N THR A 249 0.78 -18.04 6.28
CA THR A 249 0.79 -17.67 7.70
C THR A 249 -0.61 -17.86 8.24
N VAL A 250 -0.74 -18.58 9.35
CA VAL A 250 -1.98 -18.65 10.13
C VAL A 250 -1.76 -17.87 11.42
N LEU A 251 -2.58 -16.84 11.62
CA LEU A 251 -2.61 -16.05 12.85
C LEU A 251 -3.79 -16.49 13.71
N HIS A 252 -3.55 -16.84 14.96
CA HIS A 252 -4.57 -17.28 15.90
C HIS A 252 -5.00 -16.17 16.86
N ASN A 253 -6.16 -16.37 17.51
CA ASN A 253 -6.78 -15.40 18.42
C ASN A 253 -6.01 -15.21 19.75
N ASP A 254 -5.00 -16.04 20.03
CA ASP A 254 -4.21 -16.07 21.26
C ASP A 254 -2.79 -15.49 21.07
N ASP A 255 -2.63 -14.63 20.05
CA ASP A 255 -1.35 -14.03 19.64
C ASP A 255 -0.30 -15.05 19.18
N THR A 256 -0.68 -16.31 18.94
CA THR A 256 0.21 -17.29 18.32
C THR A 256 0.07 -17.28 16.80
N PHE A 257 1.15 -17.66 16.12
CA PHE A 257 1.15 -17.80 14.66
C PHE A 257 1.88 -19.07 14.23
N SER A 258 1.50 -19.59 13.08
CA SER A 258 2.28 -20.58 12.34
C SER A 258 2.62 -20.01 10.97
N VAL A 259 3.87 -20.21 10.53
CA VAL A 259 4.36 -19.75 9.22
C VAL A 259 4.97 -20.95 8.52
N GLU A 260 4.42 -21.28 7.35
CA GLU A 260 5.07 -22.13 6.38
C GLU A 260 5.68 -21.25 5.28
N TYR A 261 6.95 -21.47 4.95
CA TYR A 261 7.62 -20.73 3.89
C TYR A 261 8.33 -21.68 2.93
N ALA A 262 8.27 -21.34 1.65
CA ALA A 262 8.98 -22.03 0.58
C ALA A 262 9.77 -21.01 -0.24
N LEU A 263 11.10 -21.17 -0.25
CA LEU A 263 11.98 -20.46 -1.16
C LEU A 263 12.25 -21.33 -2.38
N LYS A 264 11.95 -20.83 -3.58
CA LYS A 264 12.20 -21.55 -4.85
C LYS A 264 13.08 -20.69 -5.75
N ASN A 265 14.18 -21.30 -6.20
CA ASN A 265 15.19 -20.74 -7.09
C ASN A 265 15.85 -19.46 -6.56
N ALA A 266 17.09 -19.58 -6.09
CA ALA A 266 18.01 -18.46 -6.02
C ALA A 266 19.25 -18.86 -6.82
N LEU A 267 19.36 -18.39 -8.07
CA LEU A 267 20.64 -18.44 -8.78
C LEU A 267 21.46 -17.26 -8.28
N MET A 268 22.16 -17.44 -7.16
CA MET A 268 23.18 -16.49 -6.73
C MET A 268 24.47 -16.82 -7.45
N GLN A 269 24.92 -15.95 -8.36
CA GLN A 269 26.29 -16.00 -8.86
C GLN A 269 27.13 -15.04 -8.02
N THR A 270 27.88 -15.60 -7.06
CA THR A 270 28.99 -14.89 -6.43
C THR A 270 30.22 -15.09 -7.32
N PHE A 271 30.72 -14.02 -7.93
CA PHE A 271 32.02 -14.08 -8.60
C PHE A 271 33.11 -14.03 -7.52
N PRO A 272 34.11 -14.95 -7.54
CA PRO A 272 35.21 -14.85 -6.60
C PRO A 272 35.96 -13.53 -6.84
N PRO A 273 36.47 -12.87 -5.78
CA PRO A 273 37.31 -11.69 -5.96
C PRO A 273 38.51 -12.07 -6.82
N ARG A 274 38.57 -11.55 -8.05
CA ARG A 274 39.73 -11.69 -8.94
C ARG A 274 40.75 -10.60 -8.60
N GLY A 275 41.72 -10.90 -7.72
CA GLY A 275 42.89 -10.04 -7.51
C GLY A 275 43.64 -10.34 -6.21
N PRO A 276 44.98 -10.26 -6.17
CA PRO A 276 45.80 -10.92 -5.17
C PRO A 276 45.72 -10.18 -3.82
N TRP A 277 45.48 -10.95 -2.77
CA TRP A 277 45.75 -10.51 -1.41
C TRP A 277 47.26 -10.24 -1.29
N TYR A 278 47.62 -8.98 -1.09
CA TYR A 278 48.91 -8.62 -0.53
C TYR A 278 48.95 -9.19 0.89
N SER A 279 49.74 -10.25 1.10
CA SER A 279 50.20 -10.63 2.43
C SER A 279 51.25 -9.61 2.86
N GLY A 280 50.85 -8.62 3.65
CA GLY A 280 51.77 -7.79 4.41
C GLY A 280 51.84 -8.30 5.84
N GLU A 281 52.83 -9.14 6.15
CA GLU A 281 53.29 -9.32 7.52
C GLU A 281 54.01 -8.03 7.97
N ARG A 282 53.49 -7.39 9.02
CA ARG A 282 54.23 -7.01 10.24
C ARG A 282 53.29 -6.42 11.29
#